data_AF-A0A1I4F837-F1
#
_entry.id   AF-A0A1I4F837-F1
#
_cell.length_a   1.000
_cell.length_b   1.000
_cell.length_c   1.000
_cell.angle_alpha   90.00
_cell.angle_beta   90.00
_cell.angle_gamma   90.00
#
_symmetry.space_group_name_H-M   'P 1'
#
loop_
_entity.id
_entity.type
_entity.pdbx_description
1 polymer ?
#
loop_
_entity_poly.entity_id
_entity_poly.type
_entity_poly.pdbx_seq_one_letter_code
_entity_poly.pdbx_strand_id
1 'polypeptide(L)'
;MFKKMTILFILSLLIFNPVSYVLADNNSISTSQTELTASDLFSEALAEYNKQNFTAASVKFDQLLADYQLDEGLEFSALYYASMTAAKNLKTQKAISRLEMLEERGYQSADLNWRIGELFLNKNNQFDSADFASALKYLKKAAELGKDTPAFKRDLAGSYLETGKTDTAKQIYQEIIKADSTAADYVYLAKIMEKENKNKKAVEYYEKAIELDSEQQSVYLNLGNLYQRLDNYAAAISIYKKGIENKNNFTPYYIGLGESYFALEEYAAAQKALEKAIEINHNSYYGYFLLGNIAKQAKNYNQALNYYDKSLQYNPDYVEAYLAEGQVQLEKEAYYQAISKFSLAVDKNPEYAESRYYLGLAYYRAEMMEASRSELRKALHIDDTYQPARKLLDKVENILNIK
;
A
#
# COMPACT_ATOMS: atom_id res chain seq x y z
N MET A 1 31.23 19.77 -26.81
CA MET A 1 30.26 19.33 -25.79
C MET A 1 29.02 20.25 -25.65
N PHE A 2 28.94 21.42 -26.32
CA PHE A 2 27.82 22.37 -26.18
C PHE A 2 26.84 22.45 -27.38
N LYS A 3 26.93 21.58 -28.38
CA LYS A 3 26.18 21.74 -29.65
C LYS A 3 24.76 21.14 -29.70
N LYS A 4 24.34 20.31 -28.75
CA LYS A 4 23.04 19.59 -28.81
C LYS A 4 21.90 20.23 -28.01
N MET A 5 22.12 21.36 -27.34
CA MET A 5 21.10 22.02 -26.50
C MET A 5 20.07 22.84 -27.30
N THR A 6 20.35 23.15 -28.57
CA THR A 6 19.64 24.18 -29.34
C THR A 6 18.37 23.70 -30.05
N ILE A 7 18.14 22.39 -30.20
CA ILE A 7 16.98 21.86 -30.93
C ILE A 7 15.68 21.97 -30.10
N LEU A 8 15.78 22.16 -28.78
CA LEU A 8 14.61 22.20 -27.89
C LEU A 8 13.73 23.47 -28.05
N PHE A 9 14.24 24.54 -28.67
CA PHE A 9 13.53 25.84 -28.74
C PHE A 9 12.61 26.01 -29.97
N ILE A 10 12.64 25.08 -30.94
CA ILE A 10 11.86 25.21 -32.19
C ILE A 10 10.42 24.66 -32.08
N LEU A 11 10.06 23.94 -31.01
CA LEU A 11 8.75 23.28 -30.90
C LEU A 11 7.55 24.21 -30.61
N SER A 12 7.72 25.54 -30.49
CA SER A 12 6.63 26.46 -30.15
C SER A 12 6.12 27.36 -31.31
N LEU A 13 6.51 27.15 -32.57
CA LEU A 13 6.25 28.15 -33.63
C LEU A 13 5.70 27.66 -34.98
N LEU A 14 5.19 26.43 -35.11
CA LEU A 14 4.53 26.00 -36.36
C LEU A 14 3.01 25.93 -36.20
N ILE A 15 2.37 27.11 -36.16
CA ILE A 15 0.94 27.27 -36.42
C ILE A 15 0.77 28.49 -37.35
N PHE A 16 0.00 28.33 -38.44
CA PHE A 16 -0.37 29.28 -39.54
C PHE A 16 0.71 29.46 -40.64
N ASN A 17 0.48 29.43 -41.97
CA ASN A 17 -0.73 29.60 -42.83
C ASN A 17 -0.39 29.20 -44.34
N PRO A 18 -1.14 29.56 -45.41
CA PRO A 18 -2.09 28.74 -46.17
C PRO A 18 -1.72 28.40 -47.65
N VAL A 19 -2.60 27.59 -48.25
CA VAL A 19 -2.85 27.21 -49.67
C VAL A 19 -2.18 28.06 -50.77
N SER A 20 -1.65 27.38 -51.80
CA SER A 20 -1.51 27.93 -53.17
C SER A 20 -1.95 26.90 -54.22
N TYR A 21 -3.00 27.24 -54.97
CA TYR A 21 -3.44 26.55 -56.18
C TYR A 21 -2.46 26.81 -57.32
N VAL A 22 -2.11 25.78 -58.10
CA VAL A 22 -1.56 25.93 -59.46
C VAL A 22 -2.35 25.03 -60.40
N LEU A 23 -2.75 25.62 -61.53
CA LEU A 23 -3.60 25.06 -62.58
C LEU A 23 -2.90 23.97 -63.39
N ALA A 24 -3.74 23.10 -63.97
CA ALA A 24 -3.42 21.89 -64.69
C ALA A 24 -2.53 22.07 -65.94
N ASP A 25 -1.71 21.04 -66.22
CA ASP A 25 -1.40 20.63 -67.58
C ASP A 25 -1.50 19.10 -67.69
N ASN A 26 -2.35 18.65 -68.62
CA ASN A 26 -2.60 17.25 -68.94
C ASN A 26 -1.42 16.70 -69.75
N ASN A 27 -0.72 15.68 -69.23
CA ASN A 27 -0.27 14.52 -70.02
C ASN A 27 0.38 13.42 -69.17
N SER A 28 0.08 12.17 -69.54
CA SER A 28 0.59 10.90 -69.02
C SER A 28 0.15 10.50 -67.60
N ILE A 29 -0.93 9.70 -67.55
CA ILE A 29 -1.22 8.81 -66.43
C ILE A 29 -0.17 7.70 -66.48
N SER A 30 0.97 7.92 -65.81
CA SER A 30 1.67 6.84 -65.13
C SER A 30 1.16 6.87 -63.70
N THR A 31 0.52 5.80 -63.24
CA THR A 31 0.35 5.57 -61.79
C THR A 31 1.73 5.35 -61.19
N SER A 32 2.47 6.43 -60.95
CA SER A 32 3.52 6.44 -59.96
C SER A 32 2.79 6.35 -58.62
N GLN A 33 2.92 5.21 -57.94
CA GLN A 33 2.84 5.26 -56.49
C GLN A 33 3.92 6.26 -56.08
N THR A 34 3.52 7.48 -55.72
CA THR A 34 4.41 8.44 -55.09
C THR A 34 4.94 7.74 -53.84
N GLU A 35 6.20 7.29 -53.88
CA GLU A 35 6.89 6.79 -52.71
C GLU A 35 6.79 7.87 -51.63
N LEU A 36 6.11 7.55 -50.54
CA LEU A 36 6.02 8.47 -49.40
C LEU A 36 7.43 8.79 -48.93
N THR A 37 7.73 10.07 -48.75
CA THR A 37 8.99 10.44 -48.11
C THR A 37 8.94 10.12 -46.61
N ALA A 38 10.11 10.04 -45.96
CA ALA A 38 10.18 9.86 -44.51
C ALA A 38 9.39 10.96 -43.74
N SER A 39 9.40 12.19 -44.25
CA SER A 39 8.68 13.32 -43.66
C SER A 39 7.16 13.21 -43.84
N ASP A 40 6.71 12.70 -44.98
CA ASP A 40 5.28 12.46 -45.22
C ASP A 40 4.77 11.37 -44.28
N LEU A 41 5.51 10.25 -44.18
CA LEU A 41 5.15 9.14 -43.30
C LEU A 41 5.17 9.56 -41.81
N PHE A 42 6.13 10.39 -41.39
CA PHE A 42 6.14 10.96 -40.05
C PHE A 42 4.89 11.83 -39.80
N SER A 43 4.52 12.68 -40.75
CA SER A 43 3.35 13.55 -40.63
C SER A 43 2.05 12.75 -40.54
N GLU A 44 1.91 11.68 -41.32
CA GLU A 44 0.78 10.75 -41.20
C GLU A 44 0.76 10.02 -39.85
N ALA A 45 1.91 9.55 -39.38
CA ALA A 45 2.02 8.89 -38.06
C ALA A 45 1.61 9.84 -36.94
N LEU A 46 2.06 11.09 -37.00
CA LEU A 46 1.72 12.14 -36.04
C LEU A 46 0.24 12.52 -36.10
N ALA A 47 -0.36 12.56 -37.30
CA ALA A 47 -1.79 12.80 -37.45
C ALA A 47 -2.63 11.70 -36.78
N GLU A 48 -2.27 10.43 -36.96
CA GLU A 48 -2.93 9.30 -36.28
C GLU A 48 -2.73 9.36 -34.76
N TYR A 49 -1.53 9.73 -34.30
CA TYR A 49 -1.27 9.96 -32.88
C TYR A 49 -2.17 11.05 -32.29
N ASN A 50 -2.30 12.19 -32.98
CA ASN A 50 -3.14 13.30 -32.53
C ASN A 50 -4.64 12.96 -32.53
N LYS A 51 -5.07 12.08 -33.44
CA LYS A 51 -6.42 11.48 -33.44
C LYS A 51 -6.62 10.41 -32.36
N GLN A 52 -5.59 10.11 -31.56
CA GLN A 52 -5.56 9.03 -30.57
C GLN A 52 -5.70 7.61 -31.18
N ASN A 53 -5.43 7.46 -32.47
CA ASN A 53 -5.37 6.16 -33.14
C ASN A 53 -3.98 5.55 -32.97
N PHE A 54 -3.65 5.16 -31.72
CA PHE A 54 -2.30 4.72 -31.36
C PHE A 54 -1.88 3.41 -32.05
N THR A 55 -2.82 2.57 -32.45
CA THR A 55 -2.52 1.36 -33.23
C THR A 55 -2.00 1.71 -34.62
N ALA A 56 -2.72 2.57 -35.35
CA ALA A 56 -2.30 3.00 -36.69
C ALA A 56 -1.02 3.85 -36.64
N ALA A 57 -0.91 4.75 -35.66
CA ALA A 57 0.30 5.53 -35.42
C ALA A 57 1.50 4.62 -35.13
N SER A 58 1.32 3.56 -34.33
CA SER A 58 2.41 2.63 -34.01
C SER A 58 2.93 1.93 -35.26
N VAL A 59 2.05 1.47 -36.16
CA VAL A 59 2.45 0.81 -37.41
C VAL A 59 3.29 1.77 -38.26
N LYS A 60 2.84 3.01 -38.43
CA LYS A 60 3.57 4.01 -39.23
C LYS A 60 4.90 4.41 -38.61
N PHE A 61 4.98 4.60 -37.30
CA PHE A 61 6.24 4.89 -36.61
C PHE A 61 7.21 3.70 -36.64
N ASP A 62 6.72 2.46 -36.54
CA ASP A 62 7.55 1.26 -36.69
C ASP A 62 8.16 1.20 -38.10
N GLN A 63 7.34 1.44 -39.12
CA GLN A 63 7.77 1.49 -40.52
C GLN A 63 8.80 2.59 -40.76
N LEU A 64 8.53 3.81 -40.27
CA LEU A 64 9.43 4.96 -40.41
C LEU A 64 10.82 4.68 -39.84
N LEU A 65 10.89 4.05 -38.66
CA LEU A 65 12.17 3.75 -37.98
C LEU A 65 12.90 2.55 -38.57
N ALA A 66 12.22 1.66 -39.30
CA ALA A 66 12.80 0.46 -39.89
C ALA A 66 13.29 0.70 -41.33
N ASP A 67 12.53 1.43 -42.13
CA ASP A 67 12.69 1.44 -43.59
C ASP A 67 13.43 2.69 -44.10
N TYR A 68 13.52 3.75 -43.28
CA TYR A 68 14.07 5.04 -43.71
C TYR A 68 15.33 5.43 -42.92
N GLN A 69 16.31 5.99 -43.63
CA GLN A 69 17.44 6.66 -43.01
C GLN A 69 17.02 8.10 -42.66
N LEU A 70 16.95 8.39 -41.37
CA LEU A 70 16.46 9.68 -40.85
C LEU A 70 17.64 10.61 -40.52
N ASP A 71 17.45 11.91 -40.75
CA ASP A 71 18.34 12.91 -40.18
C ASP A 71 18.16 13.01 -38.66
N GLU A 72 19.11 13.66 -37.98
CA GLU A 72 19.16 13.75 -36.52
C GLU A 72 17.86 14.32 -35.90
N GLY A 73 17.26 15.35 -36.52
CA GLY A 73 16.03 15.98 -36.00
C GLY A 73 14.78 15.12 -36.20
N LEU A 74 14.66 14.49 -37.37
CA LEU A 74 13.54 13.61 -37.68
C LEU A 74 13.63 12.30 -36.89
N GLU A 75 14.84 11.75 -36.72
CA GLU A 75 15.08 10.55 -35.91
C GLU A 75 14.67 10.76 -34.45
N PHE A 76 15.06 11.89 -33.85
CA PHE A 76 14.65 12.25 -32.50
C PHE A 76 13.13 12.28 -32.37
N SER A 77 12.47 13.00 -33.28
CA SER A 77 11.02 13.18 -33.27
C SER A 77 10.30 11.85 -33.48
N ALA A 78 10.76 11.03 -34.43
CA ALA A 78 10.22 9.71 -34.70
C ALA A 78 10.35 8.81 -33.47
N LEU A 79 11.54 8.69 -32.87
CA LEU A 79 11.74 7.87 -31.66
C LEU A 79 10.90 8.36 -30.48
N TYR A 80 10.81 9.68 -30.26
CA TYR A 80 10.03 10.25 -29.17
C TYR A 80 8.53 9.91 -29.33
N TYR A 81 7.92 10.26 -30.46
CA TYR A 81 6.50 9.98 -30.68
C TYR A 81 6.20 8.48 -30.81
N ALA A 82 7.11 7.69 -31.37
CA ALA A 82 7.00 6.23 -31.38
C ALA A 82 7.02 5.64 -29.96
N SER A 83 7.79 6.21 -29.05
CA SER A 83 7.82 5.83 -27.64
C SER A 83 6.51 6.18 -26.93
N MET A 84 6.03 7.42 -27.13
CA MET A 84 4.77 7.88 -26.53
C MET A 84 3.59 7.04 -27.03
N THR A 85 3.58 6.73 -28.32
CA THR A 85 2.59 5.86 -28.95
C THR A 85 2.63 4.46 -28.36
N ALA A 86 3.83 3.87 -28.20
CA ALA A 86 3.99 2.56 -27.57
C ALA A 86 3.47 2.56 -26.11
N ALA A 87 3.79 3.59 -25.32
CA ALA A 87 3.30 3.72 -23.95
C ALA A 87 1.76 3.85 -23.88
N LYS A 88 1.15 4.60 -24.82
CA LYS A 88 -0.30 4.73 -24.94
C LYS A 88 -0.99 3.45 -25.41
N ASN A 89 -0.29 2.61 -26.17
CA ASN A 89 -0.76 1.30 -26.63
C ASN A 89 -0.41 0.16 -25.65
N LEU A 90 -0.07 0.48 -24.39
CA LEU A 90 0.30 -0.48 -23.35
C LEU A 90 1.50 -1.38 -23.73
N LYS A 91 2.38 -0.90 -24.62
CA LYS A 91 3.63 -1.56 -25.03
C LYS A 91 4.81 -0.93 -24.30
N THR A 92 4.82 -1.03 -22.97
CA THR A 92 5.74 -0.28 -22.10
C THR A 92 7.20 -0.65 -22.30
N GLN A 93 7.55 -1.92 -22.46
CA GLN A 93 8.93 -2.34 -22.75
C GLN A 93 9.43 -1.76 -24.07
N LYS A 94 8.57 -1.72 -25.09
CA LYS A 94 8.88 -1.10 -26.37
C LYS A 94 9.07 0.42 -26.24
N ALA A 95 8.27 1.08 -25.38
CA ALA A 95 8.44 2.49 -25.07
C ALA A 95 9.77 2.76 -24.35
N ILE A 96 10.10 1.97 -23.32
CA ILE A 96 11.36 2.07 -22.57
C ILE A 96 12.55 1.90 -23.51
N SER A 97 12.59 0.81 -24.28
CA SER A 97 13.69 0.54 -25.23
C SER A 97 13.91 1.70 -26.20
N ARG A 98 12.85 2.31 -26.74
CA ARG A 98 12.96 3.47 -27.64
C ARG A 98 13.46 4.74 -26.95
N LEU A 99 13.07 4.98 -25.70
CA LEU A 99 13.55 6.12 -24.93
C LEU A 99 15.02 5.92 -24.50
N GLU A 100 15.44 4.69 -24.20
CA GLU A 100 16.84 4.34 -23.96
C GLU A 100 17.69 4.52 -25.23
N MET A 101 17.16 4.15 -26.40
CA MET A 101 17.80 4.43 -27.70
C MET A 101 18.00 5.94 -27.96
N LEU A 102 17.11 6.80 -27.47
CA LEU A 102 17.31 8.25 -27.51
C LEU A 102 18.47 8.67 -26.59
N GLU A 103 18.54 8.11 -25.39
CA GLU A 103 19.62 8.38 -24.45
C GLU A 103 20.99 7.96 -25.01
N GLU A 104 21.08 6.78 -25.62
CA GLU A 104 22.29 6.22 -26.23
C GLU A 104 22.80 7.08 -27.42
N ARG A 105 21.88 7.71 -28.16
CA ARG A 105 22.22 8.68 -29.22
C ARG A 105 22.64 10.06 -28.70
N GLY A 106 22.69 10.22 -27.38
CA GLY A 106 23.12 11.43 -26.69
C GLY A 106 22.03 12.49 -26.53
N TYR A 107 20.76 12.14 -26.76
CA TYR A 107 19.64 13.02 -26.42
C TYR A 107 19.36 12.87 -24.93
N GLN A 108 20.04 13.67 -24.11
CA GLN A 108 19.84 13.66 -22.66
C GLN A 108 19.11 14.94 -22.24
N SER A 109 17.93 14.77 -21.66
CA SER A 109 17.21 15.84 -20.99
C SER A 109 16.63 15.36 -19.67
N ALA A 110 16.40 16.31 -18.78
CA ALA A 110 15.72 16.10 -17.52
C ALA A 110 14.34 15.44 -17.72
N ASP A 111 13.55 15.93 -18.67
CA ASP A 111 12.20 15.42 -18.97
C ASP A 111 12.22 14.01 -19.55
N LEU A 112 13.18 13.70 -20.43
CA LEU A 112 13.30 12.35 -21.00
C LEU A 112 13.58 11.32 -19.91
N ASN A 113 14.55 11.62 -19.04
CA ASN A 113 14.92 10.73 -17.94
C ASN A 113 13.77 10.56 -16.94
N TRP A 114 13.07 11.66 -16.59
CA TRP A 114 11.90 11.55 -15.73
C TRP A 114 10.83 10.65 -16.37
N ARG A 115 10.56 10.84 -17.67
CA ARG A 115 9.56 10.05 -18.40
C ARG A 115 9.89 8.56 -18.43
N ILE A 116 11.16 8.18 -18.60
CA ILE A 116 11.59 6.79 -18.51
C ILE A 116 11.33 6.26 -17.08
N GLY A 117 11.72 7.05 -16.06
CA GLY A 117 11.46 6.71 -14.67
C GLY A 117 9.97 6.47 -14.36
N GLU A 118 9.08 7.30 -14.90
CA GLU A 118 7.63 7.14 -14.73
C GLU A 118 7.09 5.84 -15.34
N LEU A 119 7.65 5.37 -16.45
CA LEU A 119 7.27 4.09 -17.05
C LEU A 119 7.64 2.93 -16.12
N PHE A 120 8.82 2.97 -15.49
CA PHE A 120 9.23 1.98 -14.51
C PHE A 120 8.42 2.05 -13.19
N LEU A 121 7.95 3.24 -12.80
CA LEU A 121 7.02 3.40 -11.67
C LEU A 121 5.65 2.76 -11.91
N ASN A 122 5.35 2.34 -13.14
CA ASN A 122 4.14 1.63 -13.48
C ASN A 122 2.84 2.33 -13.03
N LYS A 123 2.80 3.67 -13.04
CA LYS A 123 1.64 4.45 -12.56
C LYS A 123 0.32 4.13 -13.27
N ASN A 124 0.41 3.56 -14.47
CA ASN A 124 -0.73 3.16 -15.29
C ASN A 124 -1.08 1.66 -15.16
N ASN A 125 -0.48 0.93 -14.21
CA ASN A 125 -0.69 -0.50 -13.97
C ASN A 125 -0.53 -1.36 -15.24
N GLN A 126 0.49 -1.08 -16.04
CA GLN A 126 0.84 -1.78 -17.27
C GLN A 126 1.71 -3.02 -17.04
N PHE A 127 2.37 -3.12 -15.89
CA PHE A 127 3.14 -4.28 -15.42
C PHE A 127 2.51 -4.91 -14.18
N ASP A 128 2.98 -6.11 -13.82
CA ASP A 128 2.63 -6.78 -12.56
C ASP A 128 3.06 -5.97 -11.33
N SER A 129 4.16 -5.23 -11.43
CA SER A 129 4.69 -4.37 -10.36
C SER A 129 5.59 -3.27 -10.89
N ALA A 130 5.82 -2.24 -10.07
CA ALA A 130 6.78 -1.18 -10.36
C ALA A 130 8.22 -1.65 -10.13
N ASP A 131 9.15 -1.23 -10.99
CA ASP A 131 10.60 -1.43 -10.80
C ASP A 131 11.21 -0.13 -10.27
N PHE A 132 11.18 0.01 -8.94
CA PHE A 132 11.68 1.21 -8.27
C PHE A 132 13.19 1.41 -8.40
N ALA A 133 13.97 0.35 -8.62
CA ALA A 133 15.42 0.45 -8.79
C ALA A 133 15.75 1.07 -10.15
N SER A 134 15.11 0.58 -11.21
CA SER A 134 15.24 1.16 -12.55
C SER A 134 14.65 2.56 -12.62
N ALA A 135 13.48 2.80 -12.00
CA ALA A 135 12.92 4.15 -11.90
C ALA A 135 13.90 5.11 -11.24
N LEU A 136 14.47 4.74 -10.10
CA LEU A 136 15.41 5.58 -9.35
C LEU A 136 16.67 5.91 -10.15
N LYS A 137 17.20 4.96 -10.96
CA LYS A 137 18.33 5.22 -11.87
C LYS A 137 18.05 6.41 -12.78
N TYR A 138 16.89 6.43 -13.45
CA TYR A 138 16.54 7.51 -14.38
C TYR A 138 16.11 8.79 -13.66
N LEU A 139 15.38 8.68 -12.56
CA LEU A 139 14.98 9.85 -11.77
C LEU A 139 16.19 10.61 -11.20
N LYS A 140 17.25 9.91 -10.77
CA LYS A 140 18.50 10.55 -10.36
C LYS A 140 19.18 11.32 -11.48
N LYS A 141 19.25 10.75 -12.69
CA LYS A 141 19.77 11.46 -13.87
C LYS A 141 18.94 12.70 -14.18
N ALA A 142 17.61 12.63 -14.06
CA ALA A 142 16.75 13.78 -14.24
C ALA A 142 17.04 14.90 -13.23
N ALA A 143 17.27 14.55 -11.96
CA ALA A 143 17.69 15.52 -10.92
C ALA A 143 19.06 16.15 -11.24
N GLU A 144 20.05 15.35 -11.67
CA GLU A 144 21.39 15.83 -12.07
C GLU A 144 21.32 16.82 -13.25
N LEU A 145 20.34 16.64 -14.14
CA LEU A 145 20.05 17.55 -15.26
C LEU A 145 19.15 18.74 -14.86
N GLY A 146 18.90 18.95 -13.56
CA GLY A 146 18.22 20.13 -13.03
C GLY A 146 16.69 20.01 -12.92
N LYS A 147 16.11 18.81 -12.97
CA LYS A 147 14.67 18.65 -12.72
C LYS A 147 14.34 18.90 -11.26
N ASP A 148 13.42 19.84 -11.00
CA ASP A 148 13.11 20.26 -9.62
C ASP A 148 11.62 20.53 -9.35
N THR A 149 10.71 19.96 -10.16
CA THR A 149 9.27 20.18 -9.94
C THR A 149 8.74 19.36 -8.74
N PRO A 150 7.71 19.82 -8.02
CA PRO A 150 7.13 19.05 -6.90
C PRO A 150 6.68 17.64 -7.30
N ALA A 151 6.04 17.50 -8.47
CA ALA A 151 5.63 16.20 -9.00
C ALA A 151 6.82 15.25 -9.22
N PHE A 152 7.93 15.76 -9.77
CA PHE A 152 9.15 14.99 -9.94
C PHE A 152 9.76 14.59 -8.59
N LYS A 153 9.84 15.53 -7.64
CA LYS A 153 10.35 15.25 -6.29
C LYS A 153 9.56 14.14 -5.60
N ARG A 154 8.23 14.08 -5.79
CA ARG A 154 7.38 13.01 -5.24
C ARG A 154 7.73 11.64 -5.81
N ASP A 155 7.93 11.55 -7.13
CA ASP A 155 8.36 10.30 -7.78
C ASP A 155 9.72 9.84 -7.28
N LEU A 156 10.66 10.78 -7.15
CA LEU A 156 11.99 10.52 -6.63
C LEU A 156 11.95 10.07 -5.16
N ALA A 157 11.20 10.77 -4.31
CA ALA A 157 11.05 10.44 -2.90
C ALA A 157 10.37 9.08 -2.69
N GLY A 158 9.30 8.80 -3.44
CA GLY A 158 8.62 7.50 -3.43
C GLY A 158 9.57 6.37 -3.83
N SER A 159 10.34 6.56 -4.90
CA SER A 159 11.35 5.57 -5.33
C SER A 159 12.43 5.33 -4.28
N TYR A 160 12.89 6.38 -3.60
CA TYR A 160 13.82 6.22 -2.47
C TYR A 160 13.20 5.46 -1.29
N LEU A 161 11.91 5.72 -0.99
CA LEU A 161 11.22 5.05 0.10
C LEU A 161 11.10 3.53 -0.15
N GLU A 162 10.67 3.16 -1.36
CA GLU A 162 10.48 1.74 -1.77
C GLU A 162 11.80 0.98 -1.93
N THR A 163 12.90 1.69 -2.21
CA THR A 163 14.26 1.11 -2.24
C THR A 163 14.96 1.14 -0.87
N GLY A 164 14.23 1.46 0.20
CA GLY A 164 14.74 1.44 1.57
C GLY A 164 15.62 2.63 1.97
N LYS A 165 15.78 3.64 1.11
CA LYS A 165 16.50 4.90 1.38
C LYS A 165 15.59 5.90 2.10
N THR A 166 15.05 5.48 3.25
CA THR A 166 14.01 6.21 3.99
C THR A 166 14.43 7.63 4.42
N ASP A 167 15.68 7.84 4.83
CA ASP A 167 16.16 9.17 5.23
C ASP A 167 16.20 10.17 4.07
N THR A 168 16.63 9.72 2.88
CA THR A 168 16.65 10.56 1.68
C THR A 168 15.23 10.90 1.23
N ALA A 169 14.33 9.92 1.23
CA ALA A 169 12.91 10.15 0.93
C ALA A 169 12.29 11.18 1.89
N LYS A 170 12.55 11.05 3.20
CA LYS A 170 12.11 11.98 4.23
C LYS A 170 12.58 13.41 3.98
N GLN A 171 13.86 13.61 3.66
CA GLN A 171 14.41 14.94 3.37
C GLN A 171 13.69 15.58 2.18
N ILE A 172 13.48 14.82 1.09
CA ILE A 172 12.78 15.33 -0.10
C ILE A 172 11.33 15.68 0.23
N TYR A 173 10.59 14.83 0.97
CA TYR A 173 9.24 15.18 1.40
C TYR A 173 9.20 16.41 2.32
N GLN A 174 10.20 16.59 3.18
CA GLN A 174 10.34 17.80 4.01
C GLN A 174 10.61 19.08 3.19
N GLU A 175 11.27 18.96 2.05
CA GLU A 175 11.39 20.06 1.09
C GLU A 175 10.08 20.33 0.37
N ILE A 176 9.38 19.28 -0.09
CA ILE A 176 8.08 19.41 -0.78
C ILE A 176 7.09 20.17 0.09
N ILE A 177 6.96 19.81 1.37
CA ILE A 177 5.97 20.45 2.26
C ILE A 177 6.23 21.94 2.52
N LYS A 178 7.44 22.45 2.24
CA LYS A 178 7.77 23.89 2.38
C LYS A 178 7.36 24.71 1.16
N ALA A 179 7.14 24.06 0.01
CA ALA A 179 6.92 24.74 -1.27
C ALA A 179 5.48 24.55 -1.78
N ASP A 180 5.10 23.30 -2.02
CA ASP A 180 3.79 22.92 -2.58
C ASP A 180 3.41 21.56 -2.01
N SER A 181 2.65 21.57 -0.91
CA SER A 181 2.31 20.37 -0.16
C SER A 181 0.94 19.83 -0.54
N THR A 182 0.83 18.52 -0.63
CA THR A 182 -0.45 17.80 -0.69
C THR A 182 -0.65 16.99 0.58
N ALA A 183 -1.89 16.57 0.84
CA ALA A 183 -2.18 15.62 1.90
C ALA A 183 -1.31 14.35 1.82
N ALA A 184 -1.08 13.84 0.60
CA ALA A 184 -0.26 12.64 0.39
C ALA A 184 1.18 12.80 0.88
N ASP A 185 1.79 13.98 0.71
CA ASP A 185 3.16 14.26 1.17
C ASP A 185 3.27 14.16 2.69
N TYR A 186 2.27 14.69 3.41
CA TYR A 186 2.16 14.57 4.85
C TYR A 186 1.93 13.12 5.30
N VAL A 187 1.12 12.35 4.58
CA VAL A 187 0.91 10.91 4.87
C VAL A 187 2.21 10.12 4.75
N TYR A 188 3.03 10.38 3.73
CA TYR A 188 4.33 9.71 3.61
C TYR A 188 5.26 10.06 4.78
N LEU A 189 5.34 11.35 5.15
CA LEU A 189 6.12 11.77 6.32
C LEU A 189 5.60 11.13 7.61
N ALA A 190 4.28 11.05 7.80
CA ALA A 190 3.69 10.42 8.97
C ALA A 190 4.10 8.95 9.09
N LYS A 191 3.97 8.17 8.02
CA LYS A 191 4.40 6.76 7.96
C LYS A 191 5.89 6.59 8.25
N ILE A 192 6.73 7.49 7.72
CA ILE A 192 8.17 7.49 8.01
C ILE A 192 8.41 7.75 9.51
N MET A 193 7.72 8.72 10.10
CA MET A 193 7.84 9.02 11.53
C MET A 193 7.36 7.85 12.41
N GLU A 194 6.30 7.13 12.04
CA GLU A 194 5.86 5.93 12.76
C GLU A 194 6.93 4.83 12.72
N LYS A 195 7.55 4.58 11.56
CA LYS A 195 8.65 3.61 11.42
C LYS A 195 9.86 3.98 12.29
N GLU A 196 10.08 5.26 12.51
CA GLU A 196 11.11 5.79 13.42
C GLU A 196 10.67 5.84 14.90
N ASN A 197 9.47 5.33 15.23
CA ASN A 197 8.83 5.44 16.55
C ASN A 197 8.65 6.89 17.05
N LYS A 198 8.66 7.87 16.14
CA LYS A 198 8.42 9.30 16.42
C LYS A 198 6.92 9.60 16.37
N ASN A 199 6.17 8.90 17.20
CA ASN A 199 4.70 8.88 17.18
C ASN A 199 4.06 10.28 17.28
N LYS A 200 4.59 11.18 18.11
CA LYS A 200 4.08 12.57 18.19
C LYS A 200 4.17 13.31 16.86
N LYS A 201 5.29 13.16 16.14
CA LYS A 201 5.49 13.81 14.85
C LYS A 201 4.62 13.16 13.76
N ALA A 202 4.42 11.85 13.84
CA ALA A 202 3.48 11.15 12.97
C ALA A 202 2.05 11.67 13.14
N VAL A 203 1.59 11.88 14.38
CA VAL A 203 0.29 12.49 14.67
C VAL A 203 0.17 13.86 14.01
N GLU A 204 1.14 14.77 14.24
CA GLU A 204 1.13 16.12 13.64
C GLU A 204 1.00 16.07 12.11
N TYR A 205 1.73 15.17 11.45
CA TYR A 205 1.67 15.03 10.01
C TYR A 205 0.35 14.42 9.52
N TYR A 206 -0.21 13.43 10.21
CA TYR A 206 -1.53 12.92 9.85
C TYR A 206 -2.63 13.95 10.04
N GLU A 207 -2.58 14.74 11.11
CA GLU A 207 -3.53 15.83 11.33
C GLU A 207 -3.45 16.87 10.22
N LYS A 208 -2.23 17.24 9.79
CA LYS A 208 -2.04 18.10 8.60
C LYS A 208 -2.57 17.49 7.32
N ALA A 209 -2.42 16.18 7.11
CA ALA A 209 -3.02 15.52 5.95
C ALA A 209 -4.55 15.61 5.97
N ILE A 210 -5.18 15.47 7.14
CA ILE A 210 -6.64 15.61 7.30
C ILE A 210 -7.08 17.06 7.11
N GLU A 211 -6.33 18.04 7.63
CA GLU A 211 -6.61 19.47 7.43
C GLU A 211 -6.56 19.88 5.94
N LEU A 212 -5.77 19.18 5.13
CA LEU A 212 -5.70 19.36 3.67
C LEU A 212 -6.75 18.52 2.93
N ASP A 213 -7.85 18.17 3.60
CA ASP A 213 -9.00 17.42 3.07
C ASP A 213 -8.61 16.10 2.40
N SER A 214 -7.72 15.32 3.06
CA SER A 214 -7.42 13.97 2.60
C SER A 214 -8.67 13.09 2.52
N GLU A 215 -9.09 12.75 1.30
CA GLU A 215 -10.16 11.76 1.06
C GLU A 215 -9.69 10.31 1.26
N GLN A 216 -8.41 10.09 1.53
CA GLN A 216 -7.85 8.74 1.73
C GLN A 216 -8.30 8.15 3.07
N GLN A 217 -9.09 7.08 3.01
CA GLN A 217 -9.58 6.37 4.20
C GLN A 217 -8.46 5.87 5.12
N SER A 218 -7.33 5.50 4.52
CA SER A 218 -6.15 5.03 5.24
C SER A 218 -5.60 6.06 6.22
N VAL A 219 -5.83 7.37 6.01
CA VAL A 219 -5.31 8.43 6.88
C VAL A 219 -6.01 8.44 8.23
N TYR A 220 -7.34 8.43 8.23
CA TYR A 220 -8.14 8.35 9.46
C TYR A 220 -7.88 7.02 10.18
N LEU A 221 -7.78 5.91 9.45
CA LEU A 221 -7.48 4.61 10.03
C LEU A 221 -6.10 4.61 10.71
N ASN A 222 -5.06 5.07 10.02
CA ASN A 222 -3.71 5.08 10.55
C ASN A 222 -3.59 6.01 11.77
N LEU A 223 -4.18 7.20 11.72
CA LEU A 223 -4.15 8.13 12.85
C LEU A 223 -4.96 7.59 14.04
N GLY A 224 -6.13 6.98 13.81
CA GLY A 224 -6.91 6.33 14.86
C GLY A 224 -6.14 5.20 15.54
N ASN A 225 -5.52 4.32 14.74
CA ASN A 225 -4.68 3.24 15.23
C ASN A 225 -3.46 3.77 16.01
N LEU A 226 -2.83 4.84 15.52
CA LEU A 226 -1.72 5.49 16.21
C LEU A 226 -2.15 6.06 17.56
N TYR A 227 -3.33 6.67 17.64
CA TYR A 227 -3.89 7.13 18.91
C TYR A 227 -4.19 5.97 19.88
N GLN A 228 -4.69 4.83 19.40
CA GLN A 228 -4.87 3.61 20.23
C GLN A 228 -3.52 3.11 20.77
N ARG A 229 -2.47 3.03 19.94
CA ARG A 229 -1.12 2.63 20.39
C ARG A 229 -0.50 3.61 21.41
N LEU A 230 -1.02 4.83 21.49
CA LEU A 230 -0.65 5.84 22.47
C LEU A 230 -1.60 5.88 23.67
N ASP A 231 -2.49 4.89 23.81
CA ASP A 231 -3.56 4.80 24.82
C ASP A 231 -4.51 6.00 24.85
N ASN A 232 -4.56 6.80 23.78
CA ASN A 232 -5.46 7.93 23.65
C ASN A 232 -6.74 7.53 22.89
N TYR A 233 -7.52 6.66 23.53
CA TYR A 233 -8.75 6.09 22.96
C TYR A 233 -9.81 7.16 22.63
N ALA A 234 -9.88 8.24 23.42
CA ALA A 234 -10.80 9.35 23.15
C ALA A 234 -10.48 10.08 21.83
N ALA A 235 -9.20 10.34 21.57
CA ALA A 235 -8.76 10.91 20.29
C ALA A 235 -8.99 9.92 19.14
N ALA A 236 -8.69 8.63 19.33
CA ALA A 236 -8.95 7.60 18.34
C ALA A 236 -10.44 7.57 17.93
N ILE A 237 -11.36 7.63 18.90
CA ILE A 237 -12.80 7.70 18.65
C ILE A 237 -13.17 8.91 17.79
N SER A 238 -12.62 10.10 18.11
CA SER A 238 -12.87 11.30 17.33
C SER A 238 -12.43 11.14 15.87
N ILE A 239 -11.24 10.57 15.65
CA ILE A 239 -10.69 10.37 14.30
C ILE A 239 -11.48 9.33 13.50
N TYR A 240 -11.86 8.20 14.12
CA TYR A 240 -12.68 7.21 13.43
C TYR A 240 -14.07 7.75 13.06
N LYS A 241 -14.69 8.57 13.92
CA LYS A 241 -15.96 9.24 13.60
C LYS A 241 -15.82 10.17 12.40
N LYS A 242 -14.76 10.98 12.32
CA LYS A 242 -14.46 11.80 11.14
C LYS A 242 -14.28 10.95 9.88
N GLY A 243 -13.59 9.81 9.99
CA GLY A 243 -13.45 8.86 8.89
C GLY A 243 -14.80 8.30 8.40
N ILE A 244 -15.72 8.02 9.34
CA ILE A 244 -17.08 7.53 9.04
C ILE A 244 -17.95 8.61 8.38
N GLU A 245 -17.82 9.87 8.81
CA GLU A 245 -18.51 11.01 8.16
C GLU A 245 -18.12 11.14 6.69
N ASN A 246 -16.84 10.91 6.36
CA ASN A 246 -16.36 10.88 4.99
C ASN A 246 -16.81 9.61 4.24
N LYS A 247 -16.70 8.43 4.86
CA LYS A 247 -17.12 7.15 4.26
C LYS A 247 -17.63 6.17 5.30
N ASN A 248 -18.95 6.00 5.33
CA ASN A 248 -19.66 5.22 6.34
C ASN A 248 -19.65 3.69 6.13
N ASN A 249 -19.11 3.18 5.03
CA ASN A 249 -19.15 1.76 4.69
C ASN A 249 -17.75 1.11 4.71
N PHE A 250 -16.97 1.41 5.75
CA PHE A 250 -15.62 0.89 5.92
C PHE A 250 -15.45 0.22 7.28
N THR A 251 -15.49 -1.10 7.28
CA THR A 251 -15.45 -1.95 8.48
C THR A 251 -14.35 -1.59 9.48
N PRO A 252 -13.09 -1.31 9.07
CA PRO A 252 -12.01 -1.01 10.02
C PRO A 252 -12.27 0.18 10.94
N TYR A 253 -13.02 1.20 10.51
CA TYR A 253 -13.37 2.32 11.40
C TYR A 253 -14.28 1.90 12.54
N TYR A 254 -15.25 1.03 12.26
CA TYR A 254 -16.19 0.53 13.26
C TYR A 254 -15.54 -0.46 14.22
N ILE A 255 -14.58 -1.25 13.73
CA ILE A 255 -13.73 -2.09 14.59
C ILE A 255 -12.91 -1.21 15.53
N GLY A 256 -12.17 -0.23 15.00
CA GLY A 256 -11.35 0.68 15.81
C GLY A 256 -12.16 1.49 16.82
N LEU A 257 -13.38 1.91 16.46
CA LEU A 257 -14.34 2.48 17.42
C LEU A 257 -14.73 1.50 18.50
N GLY A 258 -15.08 0.27 18.12
CA GLY A 258 -15.46 -0.80 19.05
C GLY A 258 -14.39 -1.07 20.09
N GLU A 259 -13.15 -1.23 19.65
CA GLU A 259 -11.98 -1.41 20.52
C GLU A 259 -11.74 -0.20 21.43
N SER A 260 -11.80 1.00 20.87
CA SER A 260 -11.54 2.23 21.64
C SER A 260 -12.61 2.46 22.72
N TYR A 261 -13.88 2.19 22.39
CA TYR A 261 -14.96 2.23 23.38
C TYR A 261 -14.82 1.12 24.41
N PHE A 262 -14.41 -0.09 24.01
CA PHE A 262 -14.16 -1.19 24.93
C PHE A 262 -13.06 -0.84 25.94
N ALA A 263 -11.95 -0.25 25.47
CA ALA A 263 -10.84 0.18 26.32
C ALA A 263 -11.23 1.29 27.32
N LEU A 264 -12.23 2.11 26.98
CA LEU A 264 -12.84 3.10 27.89
C LEU A 264 -13.99 2.54 28.74
N GLU A 265 -14.22 1.22 28.69
CA GLU A 265 -15.33 0.52 29.37
C GLU A 265 -16.73 0.99 28.94
N GLU A 266 -16.86 1.67 27.80
CA GLU A 266 -18.12 2.10 27.20
C GLU A 266 -18.77 0.96 26.38
N TYR A 267 -19.06 -0.16 27.04
CA TYR A 267 -19.44 -1.42 26.38
C TYR A 267 -20.66 -1.33 25.44
N ALA A 268 -21.66 -0.50 25.77
CA ALA A 268 -22.84 -0.32 24.93
C ALA A 268 -22.49 0.39 23.59
N ALA A 269 -21.60 1.38 23.64
CA ALA A 269 -21.12 2.06 22.43
C ALA A 269 -20.22 1.14 21.61
N ALA A 270 -19.36 0.36 22.29
CA ALA A 270 -18.52 -0.64 21.66
C ALA A 270 -19.35 -1.69 20.90
N GLN A 271 -20.38 -2.24 21.54
CA GLN A 271 -21.28 -3.22 20.94
C GLN A 271 -21.96 -2.65 19.69
N LYS A 272 -22.54 -1.45 19.77
CA LYS A 272 -23.20 -0.81 18.63
C LYS A 272 -22.25 -0.59 17.45
N ALA A 273 -21.00 -0.19 17.71
CA ALA A 273 -20.00 -0.02 16.67
C ALA A 273 -19.66 -1.36 16.01
N LEU A 274 -19.43 -2.42 16.79
CA LEU A 274 -19.07 -3.74 16.27
C LEU A 274 -20.23 -4.45 15.56
N GLU A 275 -21.47 -4.26 16.01
CA GLU A 275 -22.67 -4.70 15.30
C GLU A 275 -22.73 -4.06 13.91
N LYS A 276 -22.42 -2.77 13.79
CA LYS A 276 -22.31 -2.11 12.48
C LYS A 276 -21.15 -2.67 11.66
N ALA A 277 -20.02 -3.01 12.27
CA ALA A 277 -18.89 -3.61 11.58
C ALA A 277 -19.27 -4.96 10.93
N ILE A 278 -19.98 -5.83 11.65
CA ILE A 278 -20.44 -7.14 11.12
C ILE A 278 -21.65 -7.01 10.19
N GLU A 279 -22.43 -5.92 10.28
CA GLU A 279 -23.48 -5.61 9.29
C GLU A 279 -22.85 -5.25 7.93
N ILE A 280 -21.76 -4.46 7.95
CA ILE A 280 -21.04 -4.07 6.74
C ILE A 280 -20.24 -5.24 6.17
N ASN A 281 -19.55 -5.98 7.02
CA ASN A 281 -18.81 -7.17 6.64
C ASN A 281 -19.20 -8.38 7.50
N HIS A 282 -20.12 -9.19 6.98
CA HIS A 282 -20.63 -10.39 7.65
C HIS A 282 -19.59 -11.47 7.94
N ASN A 283 -18.41 -11.45 7.31
CA ASN A 283 -17.34 -12.42 7.58
C ASN A 283 -16.24 -11.86 8.50
N SER A 284 -16.46 -10.72 9.15
CA SER A 284 -15.48 -10.09 10.04
C SER A 284 -15.28 -10.93 11.32
N TYR A 285 -14.35 -11.89 11.26
CA TYR A 285 -14.02 -12.75 12.39
C TYR A 285 -13.61 -11.92 13.63
N TYR A 286 -12.84 -10.85 13.42
CA TYR A 286 -12.36 -9.99 14.50
C TYR A 286 -13.51 -9.17 15.13
N GLY A 287 -14.48 -8.72 14.34
CA GLY A 287 -15.69 -8.08 14.85
C GLY A 287 -16.50 -9.01 15.76
N TYR A 288 -16.69 -10.27 15.36
CA TYR A 288 -17.32 -11.28 16.20
C TYR A 288 -16.54 -11.57 17.48
N PHE A 289 -15.21 -11.69 17.40
CA PHE A 289 -14.36 -11.88 18.58
C PHE A 289 -14.53 -10.76 19.61
N LEU A 290 -14.52 -9.50 19.18
CA LEU A 290 -14.69 -8.35 20.08
C LEU A 290 -16.11 -8.30 20.69
N LEU A 291 -17.15 -8.66 19.94
CA LEU A 291 -18.51 -8.83 20.49
C LEU A 291 -18.55 -9.95 21.55
N GLY A 292 -17.82 -11.03 21.32
CA GLY A 292 -17.64 -12.10 22.31
C GLY A 292 -16.99 -11.58 23.59
N ASN A 293 -15.96 -10.73 23.49
CA ASN A 293 -15.30 -10.11 24.64
C ASN A 293 -16.25 -9.20 25.43
N ILE A 294 -17.10 -8.42 24.75
CA ILE A 294 -18.15 -7.62 25.39
C ILE A 294 -19.14 -8.51 26.14
N ALA A 295 -19.64 -9.56 25.50
CA ALA A 295 -20.58 -10.50 26.13
C ALA A 295 -19.96 -11.23 27.32
N LYS A 296 -18.68 -11.61 27.23
CA LYS A 296 -17.91 -12.20 28.33
C LYS A 296 -17.81 -11.24 29.52
N GLN A 297 -17.51 -9.97 29.26
CA GLN A 297 -17.44 -8.95 30.31
C GLN A 297 -18.79 -8.72 31.01
N ALA A 298 -19.89 -8.80 30.25
CA ALA A 298 -21.25 -8.80 30.78
C ALA A 298 -21.67 -10.12 31.47
N LYS A 299 -20.75 -11.10 31.58
CA LYS A 299 -20.98 -12.47 32.09
C LYS A 299 -22.08 -13.23 31.34
N ASN A 300 -22.42 -12.81 30.12
CA ASN A 300 -23.31 -13.56 29.23
C ASN A 300 -22.50 -14.61 28.47
N TYR A 301 -22.05 -15.64 29.18
CA TYR A 301 -21.12 -16.64 28.66
C TYR A 301 -21.65 -17.41 27.45
N ASN A 302 -22.95 -17.71 27.40
CA ASN A 302 -23.52 -18.43 26.25
C ASN A 302 -23.48 -17.57 24.97
N GLN A 303 -23.77 -16.27 25.08
CA GLN A 303 -23.66 -15.35 23.95
C GLN A 303 -22.20 -15.13 23.55
N ALA A 304 -21.29 -15.03 24.53
CA ALA A 304 -19.85 -14.93 24.26
C ALA A 304 -19.34 -16.11 23.44
N LEU A 305 -19.67 -17.34 23.86
CA LEU A 305 -19.32 -18.57 23.12
C LEU A 305 -19.89 -18.58 21.70
N ASN A 306 -21.15 -18.16 21.50
CA ASN A 306 -21.73 -18.06 20.15
C ASN A 306 -20.94 -17.10 19.25
N TYR A 307 -20.54 -15.94 19.78
CA TYR A 307 -19.73 -14.99 19.01
C TYR A 307 -18.33 -15.51 18.73
N TYR A 308 -17.68 -16.19 19.68
CA TYR A 308 -16.38 -16.81 19.45
C TYR A 308 -16.46 -17.95 18.42
N ASP A 309 -17.49 -18.81 18.49
CA ASP A 309 -17.74 -19.86 17.50
C ASP A 309 -17.90 -19.26 16.09
N LYS A 310 -18.62 -18.13 15.96
CA LYS A 310 -18.73 -17.39 14.68
C LYS A 310 -17.39 -16.80 14.23
N SER A 311 -16.59 -16.27 15.14
CA SER A 311 -15.24 -15.81 14.83
C SER A 311 -14.41 -16.94 14.22
N LEU A 312 -14.41 -18.11 14.87
CA LEU A 312 -13.70 -19.31 14.44
C LEU A 312 -14.26 -19.93 13.16
N GLN A 313 -15.56 -19.76 12.89
CA GLN A 313 -16.16 -20.15 11.61
C GLN A 313 -15.54 -19.37 10.44
N TYR A 314 -15.24 -18.09 10.62
CA TYR A 314 -14.66 -17.24 9.58
C TYR A 314 -13.12 -17.22 9.58
N ASN A 315 -12.50 -17.50 10.73
CA ASN A 315 -11.05 -17.71 10.83
C ASN A 315 -10.74 -18.87 11.80
N PRO A 316 -10.64 -20.12 11.29
CA PRO A 316 -10.38 -21.30 12.11
C PRO A 316 -9.01 -21.37 12.78
N ASP A 317 -8.08 -20.47 12.41
CA ASP A 317 -6.72 -20.43 12.97
C ASP A 317 -6.55 -19.30 13.99
N TYR A 318 -7.63 -18.59 14.34
CA TYR A 318 -7.59 -17.48 15.28
C TYR A 318 -7.46 -17.94 16.74
N VAL A 319 -6.22 -17.99 17.22
CA VAL A 319 -5.81 -18.53 18.54
C VAL A 319 -6.52 -17.83 19.69
N GLU A 320 -6.68 -16.52 19.62
CA GLU A 320 -7.26 -15.69 20.67
C GLU A 320 -8.72 -16.03 20.93
N ALA A 321 -9.49 -16.46 19.92
CA ALA A 321 -10.85 -16.91 20.11
C ALA A 321 -10.92 -18.24 20.87
N TYR A 322 -10.04 -19.21 20.56
CA TYR A 322 -9.95 -20.46 21.33
C TYR A 322 -9.56 -20.22 22.79
N LEU A 323 -8.60 -19.31 23.02
CA LEU A 323 -8.23 -18.89 24.37
C LEU A 323 -9.42 -18.26 25.11
N ALA A 324 -10.17 -17.37 24.44
CA ALA A 324 -11.32 -16.72 25.05
C ALA A 324 -12.45 -17.71 25.37
N GLU A 325 -12.72 -18.69 24.51
CA GLU A 325 -13.66 -19.78 24.80
C GLU A 325 -13.19 -20.61 26.00
N GLY A 326 -11.92 -21.00 26.03
CA GLY A 326 -11.36 -21.77 27.14
C GLY A 326 -11.46 -21.03 28.47
N GLN A 327 -11.20 -19.72 28.48
CA GLN A 327 -11.40 -18.86 29.66
C GLN A 327 -12.86 -18.85 30.11
N VAL A 328 -13.81 -18.71 29.18
CA VAL A 328 -15.25 -18.78 29.51
C VAL A 328 -15.61 -20.14 30.12
N GLN A 329 -15.06 -21.24 29.62
CA GLN A 329 -15.30 -22.56 30.22
C GLN A 329 -14.66 -22.70 31.60
N LEU A 330 -13.50 -22.08 31.87
CA LEU A 330 -12.94 -22.00 33.23
C LEU A 330 -13.84 -21.24 34.19
N GLU A 331 -14.40 -20.10 33.77
CA GLU A 331 -15.35 -19.31 34.58
C GLU A 331 -16.63 -20.11 34.90
N LYS A 332 -17.01 -21.03 34.02
CA LYS A 332 -18.13 -21.97 34.22
C LYS A 332 -17.72 -23.25 34.96
N GLU A 333 -16.47 -23.37 35.42
CA GLU A 333 -15.90 -24.57 36.05
C GLU A 333 -15.93 -25.84 35.17
N ALA A 334 -16.09 -25.67 33.85
CA ALA A 334 -16.13 -26.76 32.88
C ALA A 334 -14.69 -27.13 32.43
N TYR A 335 -13.89 -27.66 33.36
CA TYR A 335 -12.44 -27.80 33.18
C TYR A 335 -12.03 -28.64 31.97
N TYR A 336 -12.71 -29.76 31.67
CA TYR A 336 -12.41 -30.57 30.49
C TYR A 336 -12.72 -29.85 29.17
N GLN A 337 -13.76 -29.02 29.14
CA GLN A 337 -14.06 -28.18 27.97
C GLN A 337 -13.01 -27.08 27.81
N ALA A 338 -12.55 -26.49 28.91
CA ALA A 338 -11.44 -25.54 28.89
C ALA A 338 -10.14 -26.17 28.36
N ILE A 339 -9.78 -27.37 28.85
CA ILE A 339 -8.62 -28.14 28.37
C ILE A 339 -8.74 -28.37 26.86
N SER A 340 -9.91 -28.79 26.37
CA SER A 340 -10.13 -29.00 24.94
C SER A 340 -9.89 -27.73 24.12
N LYS A 341 -10.45 -26.59 24.53
CA LYS A 341 -10.29 -25.31 23.81
C LYS A 341 -8.85 -24.78 23.88
N PHE A 342 -8.18 -24.86 25.02
CA PHE A 342 -6.78 -24.46 25.13
C PHE A 342 -5.82 -25.40 24.38
N SER A 343 -6.13 -26.69 24.29
CA SER A 343 -5.36 -27.62 23.46
C SER A 343 -5.45 -27.23 21.98
N LEU A 344 -6.64 -26.88 21.49
CA LEU A 344 -6.81 -26.33 20.14
C LEU A 344 -6.00 -25.04 19.94
N ALA A 345 -5.98 -24.13 20.92
CA ALA A 345 -5.14 -22.93 20.84
C ALA A 345 -3.65 -23.26 20.71
N VAL A 346 -3.15 -24.25 21.46
CA VAL A 346 -1.77 -24.74 21.37
C VAL A 346 -1.50 -25.41 20.02
N ASP A 347 -2.45 -26.18 19.48
CA ASP A 347 -2.30 -26.84 18.17
C ASP A 347 -2.21 -25.81 17.04
N LYS A 348 -2.95 -24.70 17.14
CA LYS A 348 -2.93 -23.60 16.16
C LYS A 348 -1.67 -22.76 16.24
N ASN A 349 -1.13 -22.53 17.43
CA ASN A 349 0.16 -21.86 17.61
C ASN A 349 0.98 -22.50 18.74
N PRO A 350 1.83 -23.50 18.41
CA PRO A 350 2.63 -24.22 19.40
C PRO A 350 3.67 -23.37 20.14
N GLU A 351 4.07 -22.24 19.55
CA GLU A 351 5.08 -21.31 20.06
C GLU A 351 4.46 -20.14 20.84
N TYR A 352 3.17 -20.21 21.17
CA TYR A 352 2.52 -19.20 22.01
C TYR A 352 2.52 -19.62 23.48
N ALA A 353 3.41 -19.01 24.28
CA ALA A 353 3.57 -19.31 25.71
C ALA A 353 2.26 -19.16 26.50
N GLU A 354 1.45 -18.15 26.17
CA GLU A 354 0.16 -17.91 26.84
C GLU A 354 -0.84 -19.05 26.63
N SER A 355 -0.93 -19.66 25.44
CA SER A 355 -1.78 -20.83 25.19
C SER A 355 -1.38 -22.03 26.05
N ARG A 356 -0.07 -22.29 26.19
CA ARG A 356 0.42 -23.36 27.05
C ARG A 356 0.18 -23.09 28.52
N TYR A 357 0.33 -21.85 28.95
CA TYR A 357 -0.01 -21.45 30.31
C TYR A 357 -1.49 -21.68 30.62
N TYR A 358 -2.41 -21.24 29.76
CA TYR A 358 -3.83 -21.47 30.01
C TYR A 358 -4.21 -22.95 29.99
N LEU A 359 -3.59 -23.75 29.13
CA LEU A 359 -3.75 -25.21 29.15
C LEU A 359 -3.25 -25.81 30.48
N GLY A 360 -2.08 -25.38 30.95
CA GLY A 360 -1.54 -25.77 32.25
C GLY A 360 -2.43 -25.33 33.42
N LEU A 361 -3.01 -24.13 33.35
CA LEU A 361 -3.98 -23.62 34.32
C LEU A 361 -5.26 -24.46 34.34
N ALA A 362 -5.76 -24.87 33.18
CA ALA A 362 -6.94 -25.72 33.11
C ALA A 362 -6.67 -27.12 33.69
N TYR A 363 -5.50 -27.72 33.42
CA TYR A 363 -5.09 -28.96 34.07
C TYR A 363 -4.95 -28.82 35.58
N TYR A 364 -4.39 -27.71 36.07
CA TYR A 364 -4.30 -27.43 37.51
C TYR A 364 -5.69 -27.39 38.16
N ARG A 365 -6.64 -26.69 37.53
CA ARG A 365 -8.03 -26.58 38.01
C ARG A 365 -8.78 -27.92 37.94
N ALA A 366 -8.40 -28.79 37.03
CA ALA A 366 -8.89 -30.17 36.93
C ALA A 366 -8.16 -31.16 37.86
N GLU A 367 -7.28 -30.67 38.75
CA GLU A 367 -6.45 -31.48 39.66
C GLU A 367 -5.45 -32.43 38.95
N MET A 368 -5.16 -32.19 37.68
CA MET A 368 -4.23 -32.97 36.85
C MET A 368 -2.81 -32.38 36.96
N MET A 369 -2.19 -32.52 38.14
CA MET A 369 -0.96 -31.79 38.51
C MET A 369 0.24 -32.07 37.58
N GLU A 370 0.48 -33.32 37.17
CA GLU A 370 1.61 -33.65 36.27
C GLU A 370 1.43 -33.07 34.86
N ALA A 371 0.20 -33.10 34.33
CA ALA A 371 -0.12 -32.50 33.04
C ALA A 371 0.04 -30.96 33.09
N SER A 372 -0.43 -30.34 34.19
CA SER A 372 -0.24 -28.93 34.45
C SER A 372 1.24 -28.55 34.47
N ARG A 373 2.04 -29.28 35.26
CA ARG A 373 3.49 -29.10 35.36
C ARG A 373 4.18 -29.18 33.99
N SER A 374 3.83 -30.20 33.20
CA SER A 374 4.38 -30.38 31.85
C SER A 374 4.14 -29.15 30.97
N GLU A 375 2.89 -28.68 30.87
CA GLU A 375 2.56 -27.55 30.00
C GLU A 375 3.16 -26.23 30.50
N LEU A 376 3.24 -26.02 31.81
CA LEU A 376 3.88 -24.82 32.38
C LEU A 376 5.39 -24.78 32.12
N ARG A 377 6.07 -25.93 32.17
CA ARG A 377 7.48 -26.01 31.78
C ARG A 377 7.68 -25.73 30.29
N LYS A 378 6.77 -26.19 29.43
CA LYS A 378 6.81 -25.85 28.00
C LYS A 378 6.54 -24.37 27.75
N ALA A 379 5.61 -23.75 28.49
CA ALA A 379 5.37 -22.30 28.41
C ALA A 379 6.65 -21.51 28.75
N LEU A 380 7.36 -21.90 29.82
CA LEU A 380 8.64 -21.27 30.22
C LEU A 380 9.83 -21.63 29.33
N HIS A 381 9.73 -22.69 28.54
CA HIS A 381 10.72 -22.99 27.51
C HIS A 381 10.60 -22.02 26.33
N ILE A 382 9.38 -21.60 26.00
CA ILE A 382 9.10 -20.62 24.95
C ILE A 382 9.44 -19.20 25.43
N ASP A 383 8.98 -18.83 26.62
CA ASP A 383 9.24 -17.54 27.26
C ASP A 383 9.58 -17.75 28.74
N ASP A 384 10.88 -17.75 29.04
CA ASP A 384 11.40 -17.94 30.40
C ASP A 384 11.07 -16.79 31.35
N THR A 385 10.64 -15.64 30.81
CA THR A 385 10.21 -14.47 31.58
C THR A 385 8.73 -14.46 31.91
N TYR A 386 7.95 -15.43 31.40
CA TYR A 386 6.49 -15.47 31.54
C TYR A 386 6.04 -15.75 32.98
N GLN A 387 5.92 -14.67 33.77
CA GLN A 387 5.66 -14.72 35.21
C GLN A 387 4.41 -15.49 35.63
N PRO A 388 3.26 -15.43 34.91
CA PRO A 388 2.09 -16.22 35.29
C PRO A 388 2.38 -17.73 35.29
N ALA A 389 3.10 -18.23 34.30
CA ALA A 389 3.48 -19.64 34.22
C ALA A 389 4.45 -20.02 35.34
N ARG A 390 5.46 -19.19 35.62
CA ARG A 390 6.41 -19.42 36.72
C ARG A 390 5.70 -19.55 38.06
N LYS A 391 4.84 -18.59 38.40
CA LYS A 391 4.11 -18.57 39.67
C LYS A 391 3.20 -19.79 39.83
N LEU A 392 2.56 -20.25 38.76
CA LEU A 392 1.71 -21.42 38.82
C LEU A 392 2.54 -22.72 38.91
N LEU A 393 3.66 -22.80 38.18
CA LEU A 393 4.57 -23.94 38.22
C LEU A 393 5.09 -24.18 39.64
N ASP A 394 5.56 -23.12 40.32
CA ASP A 394 6.06 -23.23 41.70
C ASP A 394 4.97 -23.78 42.65
N LYS A 395 3.70 -23.42 42.46
CA LYS A 395 2.58 -23.98 43.23
C LYS A 395 2.39 -25.46 42.95
N VAL A 396 2.40 -25.85 41.68
CA VAL A 396 2.22 -27.24 41.25
C VAL A 396 3.36 -28.12 41.76
N GLU A 397 4.61 -27.67 41.66
CA GLU A 397 5.78 -28.43 42.12
C GLU A 397 5.82 -28.59 43.64
N ASN A 398 5.38 -27.57 44.40
CA ASN A 398 5.19 -27.70 45.84
C ASN A 398 4.12 -28.75 46.19
N ILE A 399 2.99 -28.79 45.48
CA ILE A 399 1.95 -29.82 45.69
C ILE A 399 2.50 -31.22 45.40
N LEU A 400 3.35 -31.36 44.38
CA LEU A 400 3.97 -32.62 44.00
C LEU A 400 5.19 -32.99 44.87
N ASN A 401 5.62 -32.13 45.80
CA ASN A 401 6.84 -32.28 46.59
C ASN A 401 8.12 -32.43 45.74
N ILE A 402 8.17 -31.75 44.59
CA ILE A 402 9.34 -31.70 43.71
C ILE A 402 10.16 -30.47 44.10
N LYS A 403 11.44 -30.67 44.46
CA LYS A 403 12.39 -29.62 44.85
C LYS A 403 13.12 -29.01 43.67
#